data_AF-A0A9E1L6H1-F1
#
_entry.id   AF-A0A9E1L6H1-F1
#
_cell.length_a   1.000
_cell.length_b   1.000
_cell.length_c   1.000
_cell.angle_alpha   90.00
_cell.angle_beta   90.00
_cell.angle_gamma   90.00
#
_symmetry.space_group_name_H-M   'P 1'
#
loop_
_entity.id
_entity.type
_entity.pdbx_description
1 polymer ?
#
loop_
_entity_poly.entity_id
_entity_poly.type
_entity_poly.pdbx_seq_one_letter_code
_entity_poly.pdbx_strand_id
1 'polypeptide(L)' 'MMASTPDKPLMRCLGEFVGHIVKSVKSNPTKTTSEVNRSVEERKDGNVTLRRTTIDEIEIQSEEIDV' A
#
# COMPACT_ATOMS: atom_id res chain seq x y z
N MET A 1 20.02 -31.07 26.79
CA MET A 1 20.31 -31.23 25.35
C MET A 1 19.47 -30.20 24.63
N MET A 2 20.07 -29.17 24.03
CA MET A 2 19.33 -28.20 23.22
C MET A 2 18.99 -28.88 21.90
N ALA A 3 17.72 -29.20 21.69
CA ALA A 3 17.25 -29.73 20.42
C ALA A 3 17.49 -28.66 19.35
N SER A 4 18.43 -28.91 18.44
CA SER A 4 18.60 -28.08 17.24
C SER A 4 17.30 -28.18 16.44
N THR A 5 16.50 -27.12 16.46
CA THR A 5 15.34 -27.01 15.56
C THR A 5 15.88 -27.18 14.14
N PRO A 6 15.42 -28.20 13.38
CA PRO A 6 15.94 -28.43 12.04
C PRO A 6 15.68 -27.18 11.21
N ASP A 7 16.73 -26.69 10.55
CA ASP A 7 16.63 -25.54 9.65
C ASP A 7 15.53 -25.79 8.63
N LYS A 8 14.77 -24.73 8.32
CA LYS A 8 13.69 -24.84 7.35
C LYS A 8 14.26 -25.35 6.01
N PRO A 9 13.62 -26.33 5.36
CA PRO A 9 14.10 -26.81 4.07
C PRO A 9 14.10 -25.67 3.05
N LEU A 10 15.13 -25.60 2.21
CA LEU A 10 15.37 -24.50 1.26
C LEU A 10 14.13 -24.20 0.38
N MET A 11 13.42 -25.25 -0.04
CA MET A 11 12.20 -25.12 -0.84
C MET A 11 11.05 -24.44 -0.09
N ARG A 12 10.97 -24.61 1.24
CA ARG A 12 10.01 -23.90 2.08
C ARG A 12 10.39 -22.42 2.22
N CYS A 13 11.66 -22.11 2.40
CA CYS A 13 12.14 -20.73 2.43
C CYS A 13 11.87 -20.00 1.10
N LEU A 14 12.06 -20.70 -0.03
CA LEU A 14 11.78 -20.15 -1.35
C LEU A 14 10.28 -19.89 -1.55
N GLY A 15 9.42 -20.85 -1.14
CA GLY A 15 7.98 -20.67 -1.18
C GLY A 15 7.49 -19.52 -0.30
N GLU A 16 8.00 -19.42 0.94
CA GLU A 16 7.71 -18.31 1.86
C GLU A 16 8.14 -16.97 1.25
N PHE A 17 9.34 -16.89 0.66
CA PHE A 17 9.85 -15.68 0.01
C PHE A 17 8.99 -15.21 -1.18
N VAL A 18 8.67 -16.12 -2.11
CA VAL A 18 7.80 -15.79 -3.26
C VAL A 18 6.40 -15.42 -2.79
N GLY A 19 5.87 -16.11 -1.77
CA GLY A 19 4.59 -15.78 -1.14
C GLY A 19 4.56 -14.36 -0.57
N HIS A 20 5.65 -13.93 0.08
CA HIS A 20 5.77 -12.55 0.56
C HIS A 20 5.81 -11.53 -0.58
N ILE A 21 6.53 -11.79 -1.67
CA ILE A 21 6.57 -10.90 -2.85
C ILE A 21 5.17 -10.77 -3.46
N VAL A 22 4.48 -11.88 -3.70
CA VAL A 22 3.12 -11.86 -4.27
C VAL A 22 2.15 -11.12 -3.36
N LYS A 23 2.25 -11.32 -2.03
CA LYS A 23 1.44 -10.59 -1.04
C LYS A 23 1.73 -9.09 -1.09
N SER A 24 2.99 -8.69 -1.19
CA SER A 24 3.37 -7.27 -1.29
C SER A 24 2.91 -6.62 -2.58
N VAL A 25 2.92 -7.33 -3.71
CA VAL A 25 2.43 -6.80 -5.00
C VAL A 25 0.91 -6.71 -5.02
N LYS A 26 0.20 -7.68 -4.43
CA LYS A 26 -1.27 -7.65 -4.30
C LYS A 26 -1.75 -6.64 -3.25
N SER A 27 -0.95 -6.37 -2.24
CA SER A 27 -1.26 -5.35 -1.25
C SER A 27 -1.08 -3.98 -1.90
N ASN A 28 -2.18 -3.24 -2.07
CA ASN A 28 -2.10 -1.87 -2.51
C ASN A 28 -1.68 -0.98 -1.31
N PRO A 29 -0.46 -0.42 -1.27
CA PRO A 29 0.01 0.37 -0.13
C PRO A 29 -0.75 1.70 0.03
N THR A 30 -1.53 2.11 -0.97
CA THR A 30 -2.45 3.27 -0.86
C THR A 30 -3.83 2.89 -0.34
N LYS A 31 -4.09 1.61 -0.02
CA LYS A 31 -5.41 1.17 0.44
C LYS A 31 -5.77 1.65 1.86
N THR A 32 -4.80 2.13 2.62
CA THR A 32 -5.03 2.75 3.94
C THR A 32 -5.72 4.11 3.84
N THR A 33 -5.57 4.81 2.72
CA THR A 33 -6.23 6.10 2.45
C THR A 33 -6.50 6.24 0.95
N SER A 34 -7.76 6.09 0.54
CA SER A 34 -8.17 6.33 -0.84
C SER A 34 -8.74 7.74 -0.96
N GLU A 35 -8.17 8.59 -1.82
CA GLU A 35 -8.79 9.87 -2.20
C GLU A 35 -9.98 9.56 -3.11
N VAL A 36 -11.19 9.53 -2.55
CA VAL A 36 -12.42 9.10 -3.25
C VAL A 36 -12.91 10.16 -4.23
N ASN A 37 -12.68 11.43 -3.90
CA ASN A 37 -13.10 12.54 -4.73
C ASN A 37 -12.01 13.62 -4.78
N ARG A 38 -11.35 13.69 -5.95
CA ARG A 38 -10.24 14.60 -6.24
C ARG A 38 -10.56 15.38 -7.49
N SER A 39 -10.55 16.70 -7.40
CA SER A 39 -10.61 17.59 -8.57
C SER A 39 -9.30 18.35 -8.75
N VAL A 40 -8.88 18.48 -10.00
CA VAL A 40 -7.68 19.24 -10.37
C VAL A 40 -8.11 20.31 -11.36
N GLU A 41 -7.91 21.56 -10.98
CA GLU A 41 -8.12 22.71 -11.84
C GLU A 41 -6.77 23.26 -12.26
N GLU A 42 -6.52 23.29 -13.57
CA GLU A 42 -5.29 23.86 -14.13
C GLU A 42 -5.64 25.09 -14.97
N ARG A 43 -5.00 26.22 -14.67
CA ARG A 43 -5.13 27.46 -15.41
C ARG A 43 -3.76 27.98 -15.79
N LYS A 44 -3.59 28.30 -17.07
CA LYS A 44 -2.39 29.01 -17.54
C LYS A 44 -2.63 30.51 -17.45
N ASP A 45 -1.73 31.21 -16.77
CA ASP A 45 -1.73 32.66 -16.66
C ASP A 45 -0.39 33.19 -17.19
N GLY A 46 -0.41 33.72 -18.40
CA GLY A 46 0.80 34.13 -19.12
C GLY A 46 1.79 32.98 -19.32
N ASN A 47 2.96 33.06 -18.67
CA ASN A 47 4.04 32.08 -18.77
C ASN A 47 4.07 31.10 -17.58
N VAL A 48 3.03 31.08 -16.74
CA VAL A 48 2.97 30.22 -15.55
C VAL A 48 1.73 29.36 -15.57
N THR A 49 1.88 28.12 -15.11
CA THR A 49 0.77 27.20 -14.89
C THR A 49 0.40 27.22 -13.41
N LEU A 50 -0.82 27.65 -13.11
CA LEU A 50 -1.44 27.55 -11.80
C LEU A 50 -2.26 26.27 -11.73
N ARG A 51 -1.94 25.39 -10.78
CA ARG A 51 -2.68 24.14 -10.57
C ARG A 51 -3.23 24.10 -9.14
N ARG A 52 -4.54 24.02 -9.01
CA ARG A 52 -5.25 23.78 -7.75
C ARG A 52 -5.68 22.33 -7.70
N THR A 53 -5.41 21.65 -6.59
CA THR A 53 -5.93 20.31 -6.32
C THR A 53 -6.82 20.40 -5.10
N THR A 54 -8.08 20.01 -5.26
CA THR A 54 -9.05 19.92 -4.17
C THR A 54 -9.31 18.44 -3.90
N ILE A 55 -9.20 18.06 -2.63
CA ILE A 55 -9.49 16.71 -2.15
C ILE A 55 -10.72 16.85 -1.27
N ASP A 56 -11.86 16.35 -1.73
CA ASP A 56 -13.14 16.51 -1.04
C ASP A 56 -13.35 15.44 0.04
N GLU A 57 -12.88 14.21 -0.22
CA GLU A 57 -13.08 13.09 0.68
C GLU A 57 -11.90 12.12 0.64
N ILE A 58 -11.51 11.67 1.84
CA ILE A 58 -10.52 10.62 2.06
C ILE A 58 -11.20 9.46 2.78
N GLU A 59 -11.19 8.27 2.18
CA GLU A 59 -11.65 7.05 2.83
C GLU A 59 -10.48 6.41 3.59
N ILE A 60 -10.64 6.22 4.90
CA ILE A 60 -9.66 5.57 5.77
C ILE A 60 -10.19 4.18 6.13
N GLN A 61 -9.49 3.12 5.74
CA GLN A 61 -9.83 1.77 6.21
C GLN A 61 -9.29 1.59 7.63
N SER A 62 -10.16 1.75 8.63
CA SER A 62 -9.85 1.36 10.01
C SER A 62 -9.78 -0.16 10.10
N GLU A 63 -8.61 -0.71 10.40
CA GLU A 63 -8.47 -2.11 10.77
C GLU A 63 -9.33 -2.36 12.01
N GLU A 64 -10.42 -3.12 11.87
CA GLU A 64 -11.19 -3.64 13.00
C GLU A 64 -10.23 -4.38 13.93
N ILE A 65 -9.99 -3.81 15.10
CA ILE A 65 -9.44 -4.55 16.23
C ILE A 65 -10.62 -5.37 16.76
N ASP A 66 -10.73 -6.63 16.34
CA ASP A 66 -11.62 -7.61 16.96
C ASP A 66 -11.28 -7.69 18.45
N VAL A 67 -12.22 -7.26 19.31
CA VAL A 67 -12.19 -7.36 20.78
C VAL A 67 -12.99 -8.56 21.23
#